data_AF-A0A842U0M9-F1
#
_entry.id   AF-A0A842U0M9-F1
#
_cell.length_a   1.000
_cell.length_b   1.000
_cell.length_c   1.000
_cell.angle_alpha   90.00
_cell.angle_beta   90.00
_cell.angle_gamma   90.00
#
_symmetry.space_group_name_H-M   'P 1'
#
loop_
_entity.id
_entity.type
_entity.pdbx_description
1 polymer ?
#
loop_
_entity_poly.entity_id
_entity_poly.type
_entity_poly.pdbx_seq_one_letter_code
_entity_poly.pdbx_strand_id
1 'polypeptide(L)'
;MEEKLKKEFWKVFNIASFLFITVFFVLPYLVQISTYFHEKSHVRVLNKYNVENYYSFNFLETIPNFFNPGVNKLGITKFNLDQYKNLNKYQRAEINLAGIMSDLRFLFLIGLCLAIINLYTFYKIKFRKDYHLTWVLAVNWILFMWLLALIQITISNVSYNYGDIYQLIKYLKV
;
A
#
# COMPACT_ATOMS: atom_id res chain seq x y z
N MET A 1 -7.11 40.18 -21.84
CA MET A 1 -5.85 39.42 -21.69
C MET A 1 -5.69 38.91 -20.26
N GLU A 2 -5.92 39.76 -19.28
CA GLU A 2 -5.82 39.49 -17.85
C GLU A 2 -6.75 38.37 -17.33
N GLU A 3 -8.02 38.32 -17.77
CA GLU A 3 -8.95 37.25 -17.36
C GLU A 3 -8.55 35.86 -17.88
N LYS A 4 -7.99 35.77 -19.09
CA LYS A 4 -7.49 34.51 -19.65
C LYS A 4 -6.28 34.02 -18.86
N LEU A 5 -5.35 34.92 -18.57
CA LEU A 5 -4.20 34.66 -17.70
C LEU A 5 -4.64 34.19 -16.30
N LYS A 6 -5.63 34.84 -15.70
CA LYS A 6 -6.19 34.46 -14.40
C LYS A 6 -6.80 33.05 -14.44
N LYS A 7 -7.55 32.71 -15.49
CA LYS A 7 -8.13 31.35 -15.66
C LYS A 7 -7.07 30.27 -15.80
N GLU A 8 -6.04 30.49 -16.61
CA GLU A 8 -4.93 29.54 -16.77
C GLU A 8 -4.14 29.37 -15.47
N PHE A 9 -3.86 30.47 -14.77
CA PHE A 9 -3.21 30.44 -13.46
C PHE A 9 -4.00 29.60 -12.46
N TRP A 10 -5.31 29.82 -12.34
CA TRP A 10 -6.17 29.02 -11.45
C TRP A 10 -6.20 27.54 -11.83
N LYS A 11 -6.17 27.21 -13.13
CA LYS A 11 -6.12 25.82 -13.58
C LYS A 11 -4.82 25.15 -13.14
N VAL A 12 -3.67 25.80 -13.35
CA VAL A 12 -2.36 25.30 -12.92
C VAL A 12 -2.31 25.17 -11.40
N PHE A 13 -2.77 26.19 -10.67
CA PHE A 13 -2.82 26.19 -9.22
C PHE A 13 -3.67 25.05 -8.67
N ASN A 14 -4.85 24.80 -9.24
CA ASN A 14 -5.73 23.71 -8.81
C ASN A 14 -5.11 22.34 -9.06
N ILE A 15 -4.46 22.13 -10.21
CA ILE A 15 -3.77 20.87 -10.52
C ILE A 15 -2.58 20.69 -9.58
N ALA A 16 -1.77 21.72 -9.37
CA ALA A 16 -0.61 21.68 -8.47
C ALA A 16 -1.05 21.41 -7.02
N SER A 17 -2.12 22.07 -6.56
CA SER A 17 -2.69 21.85 -5.23
C SER A 17 -3.23 20.44 -5.07
N PHE A 18 -3.94 19.92 -6.09
CA PHE A 18 -4.40 18.53 -6.09
C PHE A 18 -3.23 17.54 -6.01
N LEU A 19 -2.18 17.73 -6.81
CA LEU A 19 -0.99 16.88 -6.77
C LEU A 19 -0.28 16.97 -5.41
N PHE A 20 -0.15 18.18 -4.86
CA PHE A 20 0.43 18.38 -3.54
C PHE A 20 -0.37 17.65 -2.45
N ILE A 21 -1.69 17.84 -2.41
CA ILE A 21 -2.55 17.18 -1.42
C ILE A 21 -2.50 15.66 -1.58
N THR A 22 -2.58 15.17 -2.82
CA THR A 22 -2.57 13.72 -3.07
C THR A 22 -1.25 13.07 -2.69
N VAL A 23 -0.11 13.68 -3.04
CA VAL A 23 1.22 13.14 -2.74
C VAL A 23 1.57 13.24 -1.27
N PHE A 24 1.30 14.39 -0.63
CA PHE A 24 1.77 14.63 0.74
C PHE A 24 0.81 14.18 1.83
N PHE A 25 -0.48 13.98 1.52
CA PHE A 25 -1.47 13.61 2.51
C PHE A 25 -2.19 12.32 2.14
N VAL A 26 -2.81 12.24 0.95
CA VAL A 26 -3.65 11.07 0.62
C VAL A 26 -2.85 9.78 0.49
N LEU A 27 -1.78 9.78 -0.32
CA LEU A 27 -0.99 8.57 -0.58
C LEU A 27 -0.32 7.99 0.68
N PRO A 28 0.30 8.78 1.57
CA PRO A 28 0.85 8.28 2.84
C PRO A 28 -0.19 7.52 3.67
N TYR A 29 -1.41 8.05 3.82
CA TYR A 29 -2.46 7.37 4.58
C TYR A 29 -2.94 6.08 3.89
N LEU A 30 -3.09 6.09 2.57
CA LEU A 30 -3.46 4.88 1.83
C LEU A 30 -2.42 3.77 1.99
N VAL A 31 -1.14 4.12 1.93
CA VAL A 31 -0.04 3.18 2.15
C VAL A 31 -0.04 2.67 3.59
N GLN A 32 -0.23 3.54 4.58
CA GLN A 32 -0.34 3.13 5.98
C GLN A 32 -1.48 2.14 6.22
N ILE A 33 -2.63 2.35 5.59
CA ILE A 33 -3.76 1.41 5.67
C ILE A 33 -3.30 0.03 5.18
N SER A 34 -2.64 -0.04 4.03
CA SER A 34 -2.13 -1.32 3.51
C SER A 34 -1.09 -1.95 4.44
N THR A 35 -0.14 -1.17 4.97
CA THR A 35 0.86 -1.66 5.94
C THR A 35 0.21 -2.17 7.22
N TYR A 36 -0.83 -1.49 7.73
CA TYR A 36 -1.58 -1.95 8.89
C TYR A 36 -2.20 -3.34 8.65
N PHE A 37 -2.83 -3.54 7.49
CA PHE A 37 -3.40 -4.84 7.14
C PHE A 37 -2.35 -5.92 6.86
N HIS A 38 -1.18 -5.54 6.34
CA HIS A 38 -0.04 -6.44 6.17
C HIS A 38 0.44 -7.00 7.51
N GLU A 39 0.75 -6.12 8.46
CA GLU A 39 1.22 -6.52 9.80
C GLU A 39 0.14 -7.29 10.59
N LYS A 40 -1.12 -6.86 10.48
CA LYS A 40 -2.24 -7.55 11.14
C LYS A 40 -2.44 -8.98 10.64
N SER A 41 -2.11 -9.24 9.37
CA SER A 41 -2.10 -10.59 8.82
C SER A 41 -1.02 -11.47 9.46
N HIS A 42 0.20 -10.94 9.69
CA HIS A 42 1.23 -11.65 10.45
C HIS A 42 0.78 -11.93 11.88
N VAL A 43 0.30 -10.92 12.61
CA VAL A 43 -0.20 -11.06 13.99
C VAL A 43 -1.29 -12.13 14.08
N ARG A 44 -2.24 -12.14 13.14
CA ARG A 44 -3.32 -13.14 13.11
C ARG A 44 -2.77 -14.57 13.00
N VAL A 45 -1.78 -14.79 12.14
CA VAL A 45 -1.21 -16.13 11.93
C VAL A 45 -0.26 -16.51 13.08
N LEU A 46 0.49 -15.57 13.63
CA LEU A 46 1.30 -15.79 14.85
C LEU A 46 0.42 -16.21 16.03
N ASN A 47 -0.71 -15.51 16.25
CA ASN A 47 -1.69 -15.87 17.27
C ASN A 47 -2.31 -17.26 17.05
N LYS A 48 -2.58 -17.63 15.79
CA LYS A 48 -3.08 -18.97 15.44
C LYS A 48 -2.13 -20.09 15.88
N TYR A 49 -0.83 -19.81 15.93
CA TYR A 49 0.20 -20.77 16.34
C TYR A 49 0.75 -20.52 17.75
N ASN A 50 0.08 -19.68 18.55
CA ASN A 50 0.50 -19.33 19.92
C ASN A 50 1.94 -18.81 20.00
N VAL A 51 2.41 -18.10 18.97
CA VAL A 51 3.70 -17.41 19.02
C VAL A 51 3.47 -16.03 19.64
N GLU A 52 4.10 -15.79 20.79
CA GLU A 52 4.10 -14.48 21.44
C GLU A 52 4.59 -13.42 20.47
N ASN A 53 3.79 -12.37 20.33
CA ASN A 53 4.07 -11.28 19.42
C ASN A 53 3.70 -9.94 20.06
N TYR A 54 4.43 -8.92 19.65
CA TYR A 54 4.18 -7.54 20.00
C TYR A 54 4.02 -6.73 18.72
N TYR A 55 2.88 -6.05 18.63
CA TYR A 55 2.55 -5.18 17.52
C TYR A 55 2.38 -3.76 18.03
N SER A 56 3.15 -2.85 17.46
CA SER A 56 3.00 -1.41 17.65
C SER A 56 2.84 -0.74 16.29
N PHE A 57 1.81 0.10 16.16
CA PHE A 57 1.58 0.89 14.96
C PHE A 57 1.35 2.33 15.34
N ASN A 58 2.22 3.23 14.85
CA ASN A 58 2.10 4.65 15.09
C ASN A 58 1.71 5.37 13.80
N PHE A 59 0.43 5.78 13.70
CA PHE A 59 -0.12 6.51 12.56
C PHE A 59 0.50 7.91 12.36
N LEU A 60 1.00 8.54 13.44
CA LEU A 60 1.51 9.92 13.40
C LEU A 60 2.98 9.96 12.95
N GLU A 61 3.79 8.99 13.38
CA GLU A 61 5.21 8.89 12.99
C GLU A 61 5.41 8.28 11.59
N THR A 62 4.39 7.66 11.00
CA THR A 62 4.51 6.99 9.70
C THR A 62 4.50 7.95 8.52
N ILE A 63 3.96 9.18 8.63
CA ILE A 63 3.94 10.15 7.51
C ILE A 63 5.34 10.69 7.21
N PRO A 64 6.13 11.18 8.19
CA PRO A 64 7.52 11.58 7.93
C PRO A 64 8.37 10.41 7.42
N ASN A 65 8.11 9.21 7.94
CA ASN A 65 8.81 7.99 7.56
C ASN A 65 8.47 7.51 6.15
N PHE A 66 7.27 7.81 5.63
CA PHE A 66 6.89 7.52 4.25
C PHE A 66 7.78 8.25 3.23
N PHE A 67 8.18 9.48 3.54
CA PHE A 67 9.08 10.26 2.69
C PHE A 67 10.57 10.02 2.98
N ASN A 68 10.88 9.19 3.99
CA ASN A 68 12.25 8.89 4.37
C ASN A 68 12.72 7.56 3.75
N PRO A 69 13.62 7.59 2.76
CA PRO A 69 14.12 6.37 2.11
C PRO A 69 14.98 5.49 3.04
N GLY A 70 15.38 5.99 4.21
CA GLY A 70 16.17 5.24 5.20
C GLY A 70 15.32 4.42 6.19
N VAL A 71 13.99 4.45 6.10
CA VAL A 71 13.13 3.69 7.00
C VAL A 71 13.00 2.26 6.51
N ASN A 72 13.61 1.34 7.26
CA ASN A 72 13.70 -0.07 6.89
C ASN A 72 12.34 -0.81 6.86
N LYS A 73 11.32 -0.35 7.60
CA LYS A 73 9.93 -0.89 7.59
C LYS A 73 8.94 0.10 8.26
N LEU A 74 7.75 0.28 7.69
CA LEU A 74 6.68 1.19 8.19
C LEU A 74 5.73 0.54 9.24
N GLY A 75 6.04 -0.66 9.70
CA GLY A 75 5.38 -1.38 10.77
C GLY A 75 6.29 -2.53 11.20
N ILE A 76 6.31 -2.85 12.50
CA ILE A 76 7.19 -3.92 13.01
C ILE A 76 6.37 -4.83 13.93
N THR A 77 5.94 -5.95 13.39
CA THR A 77 5.54 -7.10 14.23
C THR A 77 6.81 -7.77 14.75
N LYS A 78 7.03 -7.72 16.07
CA LYS A 78 8.08 -8.49 16.75
C LYS A 78 7.47 -9.77 17.28
N PHE A 79 8.20 -10.88 17.24
CA PHE A 79 7.72 -12.17 17.75
C PHE A 79 8.85 -12.98 18.38
N ASN A 80 8.48 -13.92 19.26
CA ASN A 80 9.41 -14.80 19.94
C ASN A 80 10.05 -15.79 18.94
N LEU A 81 11.37 -15.65 18.73
CA LEU A 81 12.11 -16.45 17.76
C LEU A 81 12.23 -17.92 18.14
N ASP A 82 12.25 -18.24 19.43
CA ASP A 82 12.42 -19.63 19.89
C ASP A 82 11.12 -20.42 19.66
N GLN A 83 9.97 -19.81 19.97
CA GLN A 83 8.67 -20.37 19.64
C GLN A 83 8.48 -20.50 18.12
N TYR A 84 8.90 -19.49 17.36
CA TYR A 84 8.84 -19.53 15.90
C TYR A 84 9.71 -20.65 15.29
N LYS A 85 10.92 -20.89 15.82
CA LYS A 85 11.80 -21.97 15.35
C LYS A 85 11.24 -23.36 15.61
N ASN A 86 10.43 -23.51 16.66
CA ASN A 86 9.77 -24.78 16.99
C ASN A 86 8.60 -25.11 16.04
N LEU A 87 8.18 -24.17 15.18
CA LEU A 87 7.14 -24.41 14.19
C LEU A 87 7.65 -25.24 13.01
N ASN A 88 6.76 -26.05 12.45
CA ASN A 88 7.08 -26.80 11.24
C ASN A 88 7.22 -25.89 10.00
N LYS A 89 7.81 -26.42 8.93
CA LYS A 89 8.04 -25.69 7.67
C LYS A 89 6.79 -25.02 7.10
N TYR A 90 5.64 -25.68 7.17
CA TYR A 90 4.38 -25.14 6.62
C TYR A 90 3.82 -23.99 7.46
N GLN A 91 3.92 -24.08 8.79
CA GLN A 91 3.50 -23.03 9.71
C GLN A 91 4.38 -21.77 9.57
N ARG A 92 5.70 -21.96 9.47
CA ARG A 92 6.65 -20.86 9.20
C ARG A 92 6.39 -20.20 7.84
N ALA A 93 6.06 -21.00 6.83
CA ALA A 93 5.65 -20.48 5.52
C ALA A 93 4.34 -19.68 5.60
N GLU A 94 3.32 -20.17 6.33
CA GLU A 94 2.05 -19.46 6.49
C GLU A 94 2.26 -18.10 7.17
N ILE A 95 3.10 -18.02 8.21
CA ILE A 95 3.41 -16.76 8.89
C ILE A 95 4.05 -15.76 7.93
N ASN A 96 5.10 -16.14 7.20
CA ASN A 96 5.81 -15.21 6.31
C ASN A 96 4.99 -14.84 5.07
N LEU A 97 4.16 -15.75 4.57
CA LEU A 97 3.29 -15.46 3.42
C LEU A 97 2.06 -14.62 3.79
N ALA A 98 1.70 -14.52 5.07
CA ALA A 98 0.50 -13.81 5.51
C ALA A 98 0.49 -12.33 5.08
N GLY A 99 1.60 -11.62 5.26
CA GLY A 99 1.76 -10.23 4.84
C GLY A 99 1.65 -10.07 3.32
N ILE A 100 2.41 -10.88 2.57
CA ILE A 100 2.39 -10.89 1.09
C ILE A 100 0.97 -11.17 0.56
N MET A 101 0.25 -12.12 1.15
CA MET A 101 -1.12 -12.43 0.74
C MET A 101 -2.08 -11.25 1.01
N SER A 102 -1.82 -10.47 2.06
CA SER A 102 -2.54 -9.22 2.33
C SER A 102 -2.29 -8.20 1.23
N ASP A 103 -1.02 -7.98 0.88
CA ASP A 103 -0.61 -7.02 -0.16
C ASP A 103 -1.22 -7.40 -1.52
N LEU A 104 -1.17 -8.67 -1.91
CA LEU A 104 -1.76 -9.17 -3.15
C LEU A 104 -3.27 -8.93 -3.22
N ARG A 105 -4.00 -9.06 -2.09
CA ARG A 105 -5.44 -8.76 -2.04
C ARG A 105 -5.70 -7.27 -2.24
N PHE A 106 -4.87 -6.39 -1.68
CA PHE A 106 -4.95 -4.95 -1.92
C PHE A 106 -4.67 -4.61 -3.38
N LEU A 107 -3.60 -5.16 -3.96
CA LEU A 107 -3.27 -4.97 -5.38
C LEU A 107 -4.43 -5.42 -6.28
N PHE A 108 -5.03 -6.58 -6.00
CA PHE A 108 -6.19 -7.07 -6.73
C PHE A 108 -7.40 -6.14 -6.59
N LEU A 109 -7.72 -5.68 -5.39
CA LEU A 109 -8.85 -4.77 -5.14
C LEU A 109 -8.67 -3.44 -5.87
N ILE A 110 -7.47 -2.85 -5.82
CA ILE A 110 -7.15 -1.61 -6.53
C ILE A 110 -7.25 -1.81 -8.05
N GLY A 111 -6.74 -2.93 -8.56
CA GLY A 111 -6.86 -3.31 -9.97
C GLY A 111 -8.32 -3.44 -10.42
N LEU A 112 -9.17 -4.05 -9.58
CA LEU A 112 -10.61 -4.15 -9.84
C LEU A 112 -11.28 -2.76 -9.85
N CYS A 113 -10.96 -1.90 -8.89
CA CYS A 113 -11.46 -0.53 -8.85
C CYS A 113 -11.06 0.26 -10.12
N LEU A 114 -9.79 0.16 -10.55
CA LEU A 114 -9.32 0.77 -11.79
C LEU A 114 -10.10 0.24 -13.00
N ALA A 115 -10.31 -1.08 -13.11
CA ALA A 115 -11.06 -1.66 -14.21
C ALA A 115 -12.51 -1.13 -14.27
N ILE A 116 -13.19 -1.08 -13.12
CA ILE A 116 -14.57 -0.57 -13.01
C ILE A 116 -14.64 0.91 -13.38
N ILE A 117 -13.71 1.73 -12.89
CA ILE A 117 -13.69 3.18 -13.17
C ILE A 117 -13.41 3.44 -14.65
N ASN A 118 -12.52 2.68 -15.27
CA ASN A 118 -12.25 2.80 -16.70
C ASN A 118 -13.42 2.30 -17.56
N LEU A 119 -14.11 1.24 -17.15
CA LEU A 119 -15.34 0.81 -17.81
C LEU A 119 -16.43 1.89 -17.70
N TYR A 120 -16.59 2.49 -16.53
CA TYR A 120 -17.49 3.63 -16.31
C TYR A 120 -17.12 4.83 -17.21
N THR A 121 -15.83 5.14 -17.31
CA THR A 121 -15.31 6.20 -18.20
C THR A 121 -15.68 5.94 -19.65
N PHE A 122 -15.42 4.72 -20.13
CA PHE A 122 -15.77 4.30 -21.48
C PHE A 122 -17.27 4.43 -21.74
N TYR A 123 -18.11 3.96 -20.79
CA TYR A 123 -19.56 4.06 -20.90
C TYR A 123 -20.01 5.53 -20.99
N LYS A 124 -19.47 6.39 -20.12
CA LYS A 124 -19.78 7.81 -20.05
C LYS A 124 -19.43 8.55 -21.35
N ILE A 125 -18.25 8.27 -21.93
CA ILE A 125 -17.82 8.86 -23.20
C ILE A 125 -18.65 8.32 -24.38
N LYS A 126 -18.79 7.00 -24.48
CA LYS A 126 -19.38 6.35 -25.65
C LYS A 126 -20.88 6.59 -25.75
N PHE A 127 -21.61 6.39 -24.65
CA PHE A 127 -23.07 6.40 -24.65
C PHE A 127 -23.66 7.73 -24.19
N ARG A 128 -23.08 8.37 -23.16
CA ARG A 128 -23.60 9.63 -22.63
C ARG A 128 -23.01 10.88 -23.30
N LYS A 129 -21.92 10.73 -24.06
CA LYS A 129 -21.17 11.85 -24.67
C LYS A 129 -20.78 12.94 -23.66
N ASP A 130 -20.59 12.55 -22.39
CA ASP A 130 -20.19 13.46 -21.33
C ASP A 130 -18.68 13.38 -21.12
N TYR A 131 -18.01 14.51 -21.36
CA TYR A 131 -16.56 14.65 -21.31
C TYR A 131 -16.05 15.29 -20.02
N HIS A 132 -16.93 15.58 -19.05
CA HIS A 132 -16.53 16.06 -17.72
C HIS A 132 -15.98 14.89 -16.89
N LEU A 133 -14.70 14.58 -17.10
CA LEU A 133 -14.00 13.43 -16.50
C LEU A 133 -13.06 13.80 -15.36
N THR A 134 -13.00 15.07 -14.95
CA THR A 134 -12.00 15.56 -13.97
C THR A 134 -11.96 14.72 -12.69
N TRP A 135 -13.12 14.41 -12.09
CA TRP A 135 -13.18 13.57 -10.89
C TRP A 135 -12.77 12.13 -11.15
N VAL A 136 -13.13 11.59 -12.32
CA VAL A 136 -12.77 10.22 -12.70
C VAL A 136 -11.25 10.09 -12.89
N LEU A 137 -10.63 11.09 -13.53
CA LEU A 137 -9.19 11.17 -13.69
C LEU A 137 -8.47 11.34 -12.34
N ALA A 138 -9.03 12.15 -11.43
CA ALA A 138 -8.49 12.32 -10.09
C ALA A 138 -8.49 11.02 -9.28
N VAL A 139 -9.59 10.25 -9.31
CA VAL A 139 -9.66 8.95 -8.63
C VAL A 139 -8.72 7.93 -9.29
N ASN A 140 -8.68 7.87 -10.62
CA ASN A 140 -7.73 7.01 -11.35
C ASN A 140 -6.28 7.32 -10.98
N TRP A 141 -5.91 8.60 -10.87
CA TRP A 141 -4.58 9.02 -10.43
C TRP A 141 -4.26 8.49 -9.03
N ILE A 142 -5.15 8.69 -8.06
CA ILE A 142 -4.94 8.23 -6.67
C ILE A 142 -4.78 6.71 -6.62
N LEU A 143 -5.66 5.96 -7.29
CA LEU A 143 -5.61 4.50 -7.32
C LEU A 143 -4.35 3.98 -8.01
N PHE A 144 -3.95 4.59 -9.13
CA PHE A 144 -2.74 4.21 -9.84
C PHE A 144 -1.47 4.47 -9.02
N MET A 145 -1.39 5.63 -8.38
CA MET A 145 -0.26 5.95 -7.51
C MET A 145 -0.21 5.07 -6.26
N TRP A 146 -1.36 4.71 -5.69
CA TRP A 146 -1.43 3.76 -4.58
C TRP A 146 -0.99 2.35 -5.01
N LEU A 147 -1.40 1.91 -6.21
CA LEU A 147 -0.96 0.64 -6.80
C LEU A 147 0.57 0.60 -6.95
N LEU A 148 1.16 1.65 -7.53
CA LEU A 148 2.61 1.74 -7.71
C LEU A 148 3.36 1.69 -6.38
N ALA A 149 2.90 2.45 -5.39
CA ALA A 149 3.50 2.45 -4.05
C ALA A 149 3.42 1.06 -3.41
N LEU A 150 2.28 0.38 -3.53
CA LEU A 150 2.12 -0.97 -2.99
C LEU A 150 3.00 -2.00 -3.68
N ILE A 151 3.15 -1.93 -5.01
CA ILE A 151 4.07 -2.81 -5.74
C ILE A 151 5.49 -2.63 -5.21
N GLN A 152 5.95 -1.38 -5.06
CA GLN A 152 7.29 -1.09 -4.55
C GLN A 152 7.49 -1.62 -3.12
N ILE A 153 6.50 -1.41 -2.23
CA ILE A 153 6.55 -1.89 -0.84
C ILE A 153 6.52 -3.42 -0.79
N THR A 154 5.66 -4.05 -1.59
CA THR A 154 5.57 -5.53 -1.65
C THR A 154 6.89 -6.11 -2.12
N ILE A 155 7.50 -5.54 -3.18
CA ILE A 155 8.82 -5.96 -3.65
C ILE A 155 9.86 -5.77 -2.54
N SER A 156 9.81 -4.65 -1.81
CA SER A 156 10.72 -4.41 -0.68
C SER A 156 10.55 -5.47 0.42
N ASN A 157 9.31 -5.76 0.80
CA ASN A 157 8.97 -6.79 1.79
C ASN A 157 9.35 -8.20 1.33
N VAL A 158 9.37 -8.47 0.03
CA VAL A 158 9.81 -9.76 -0.52
C VAL A 158 11.33 -9.86 -0.59
N SER A 159 12.02 -8.81 -1.03
CA SER A 159 13.42 -8.88 -1.49
C SER A 159 14.48 -8.44 -0.48
N TYR A 160 14.15 -7.62 0.53
CA TYR A 160 15.14 -7.14 1.49
C TYR A 160 15.56 -8.21 2.51
N ASN A 161 16.74 -8.02 3.13
CA ASN A 161 17.29 -8.92 4.15
C ASN A 161 16.40 -9.10 5.41
N TYR A 162 15.48 -8.16 5.66
CA TYR A 162 14.45 -8.25 6.71
C TYR A 162 13.06 -8.62 6.16
N GLY A 163 12.98 -8.89 4.86
CA GLY A 163 11.79 -9.24 4.13
C GLY A 163 11.34 -10.68 4.37
N ASP A 164 10.07 -10.93 4.09
CA ASP A 164 9.35 -12.12 4.54
C ASP A 164 9.85 -13.37 3.82
N ILE A 165 10.19 -13.28 2.52
CA ILE A 165 10.78 -14.40 1.78
C ILE A 165 12.24 -14.65 2.21
N TYR A 166 13.02 -13.60 2.45
CA TYR A 166 14.39 -13.77 2.91
C TYR A 166 14.45 -14.42 4.29
N GLN A 167 13.60 -13.97 5.23
CA GLN A 167 13.47 -14.61 6.54
C GLN A 167 13.00 -16.05 6.42
N LEU A 168 12.01 -16.32 5.55
CA LEU A 168 11.57 -17.68 5.27
C LEU A 168 12.73 -18.55 4.78
N ILE A 169 13.49 -18.13 3.77
CA ILE A 169 14.63 -18.91 3.24
C ILE A 169 15.71 -19.11 4.31
N LYS A 170 16.03 -18.08 5.08
CA LYS A 170 17.05 -18.13 6.14
C LYS A 170 16.69 -19.14 7.22
N TYR A 171 15.44 -19.17 7.66
CA TYR A 171 14.98 -20.04 8.74
C TYR A 171 14.41 -21.38 8.28
N LEU A 172 14.09 -21.57 6.99
CA LEU A 172 13.73 -22.87 6.43
C LEU A 172 14.92 -23.82 6.26
N LYS A 173 16.14 -23.28 6.17
CA LYS A 173 17.37 -24.09 6.11
C LYS A 173 17.81 -24.65 7.47
N VAL A 174 17.15 -24.23 8.56
CA VAL A 174 17.33 -24.72 9.94
C VAL A 174 16.11 -25.52 10.35
#